data_AF-A0A0P7CN75-F1
#
_entry.id   AF-A0A0P7CN75-F1
#
_cell.length_a   1.000
_cell.length_b   1.000
_cell.length_c   1.000
_cell.angle_alpha   90.00
_cell.angle_beta   90.00
_cell.angle_gamma   90.00
#
_symmetry.space_group_name_H-M   'P 1'
#
loop_
_entity.id
_entity.type
_entity.pdbx_description
1 polymer ?
#
loop_
_entity_poly.entity_id
_entity_poly.type
_entity_poly.pdbx_seq_one_letter_code
_entity_poly.pdbx_strand_id
1 'polypeptide(L)'
;MKVIYTNTPGTERGTCYRRLDQFFGVIDGATSVSVQGDAPHIGEAYQRQGISVSEIDEGLRLDGPTIAQWVAEGYKASAYPPNGYAPVSSQVEIDKAIEEEDGGDDETDPYKMKVPQLKAWLTAQGITFEAGLNKPDLQALIPSKE
;
A
#
# COMPACT_ATOMS: atom_id res chain seq x y z
N MET A 1 13.75 4.41 30.97
CA MET A 1 14.55 5.36 30.15
C MET A 1 14.18 5.18 28.68
N LYS A 2 14.02 6.27 27.91
CA LYS A 2 13.69 6.21 26.48
C LYS A 2 14.96 6.05 25.65
N VAL A 3 14.96 5.14 24.69
CA VAL A 3 16.10 4.92 23.79
C VAL A 3 15.63 5.20 22.37
N ILE A 4 16.34 6.06 21.64
CA ILE A 4 16.03 6.36 20.25
C ILE A 4 17.21 5.95 19.38
N TYR A 5 17.00 5.00 18.48
CA TYR A 5 17.95 4.63 17.43
C TYR A 5 17.69 5.51 16.21
N THR A 6 18.58 6.46 15.94
CA THR A 6 18.48 7.44 14.84
C THR A 6 19.86 7.83 14.36
N ASN A 7 19.99 8.15 13.08
CA ASN A 7 21.21 8.77 12.54
C ASN A 7 21.33 10.25 12.90
N THR A 8 20.22 10.87 13.32
CA THR A 8 20.11 12.29 13.67
C THR A 8 19.78 12.41 15.16
N PRO A 9 20.79 12.34 16.07
CA PRO A 9 20.55 12.39 17.50
C PRO A 9 19.95 13.75 17.89
N GLY A 10 18.84 13.72 18.63
CA GLY A 10 18.23 14.91 19.20
C GLY A 10 18.81 15.27 20.57
N THR A 11 18.15 16.21 21.25
CA THR A 11 18.60 16.74 22.56
C THR A 11 17.56 16.58 23.67
N GLU A 12 16.58 15.69 23.47
CA GLU A 12 15.52 15.42 24.46
C GLU A 12 16.12 14.90 25.78
N ARG A 13 15.78 15.57 26.89
CA ARG A 13 16.27 15.16 28.22
C ARG A 13 15.60 13.85 28.63
N GLY A 14 16.40 12.91 29.14
CA GLY A 14 15.90 11.58 29.54
C GLY A 14 15.82 10.56 28.41
N THR A 15 16.31 10.95 27.22
CA THR A 15 16.33 10.10 26.02
C THR A 15 17.78 9.82 25.62
N CYS A 16 18.11 8.53 25.50
CA CYS A 16 19.40 8.11 24.96
C CYS A 16 19.30 7.90 23.45
N TYR A 17 19.95 8.78 22.70
CA TYR A 17 20.10 8.64 21.27
C TYR A 17 21.28 7.71 20.96
N ARG A 18 21.05 6.73 20.11
CA ARG A 18 22.09 5.86 19.54
C ARG A 18 21.93 5.82 18.03
N ARG A 19 23.03 5.52 17.32
CA ARG A 19 22.95 5.19 15.90
C ARG A 19 22.51 3.74 15.71
N LEU A 20 21.89 3.46 14.58
CA LEU A 20 21.46 2.11 14.21
C LEU A 20 22.67 1.14 14.14
N ASP A 21 23.78 1.61 13.58
CA ASP A 21 25.06 0.87 13.49
C ASP A 21 25.72 0.60 14.87
N GLN A 22 25.33 1.35 15.90
CA GLN A 22 25.89 1.24 17.26
C GLN A 22 25.04 0.33 18.17
N PHE A 23 24.26 -0.58 17.57
CA PHE A 23 23.51 -1.58 18.28
C PHE A 23 24.42 -2.75 18.70
N PHE A 24 24.83 -2.76 19.96
CA PHE A 24 25.61 -3.86 20.57
C PHE A 24 24.76 -4.80 21.45
N GLY A 25 23.45 -4.57 21.53
CA GLY A 25 22.54 -5.28 22.41
C GLY A 25 21.52 -4.36 23.08
N VAL A 26 20.59 -5.00 23.78
CA VAL A 26 19.50 -4.36 24.53
C VAL A 26 20.09 -3.58 25.71
N ILE A 27 19.65 -2.35 25.90
CA ILE A 27 20.06 -1.52 27.04
C ILE A 27 19.24 -1.88 28.28
N ASP A 28 19.93 -2.28 29.34
CA ASP A 28 19.34 -2.51 30.66
C ASP A 28 18.71 -1.20 31.20
N GLY A 29 17.43 -1.25 31.59
CA GLY A 29 16.65 -0.08 32.03
C GLY A 29 15.93 0.71 30.92
N ALA A 30 16.01 0.26 29.66
CA ALA A 30 15.17 0.79 28.59
C ALA A 30 13.69 0.43 28.84
N THR A 31 12.82 1.43 28.87
CA THR A 31 11.36 1.25 29.08
C THR A 31 10.57 1.45 27.79
N SER A 32 11.15 2.18 26.84
CA SER A 32 10.56 2.43 25.54
C SER A 32 11.68 2.66 24.53
N VAL A 33 11.59 2.01 23.38
CA VAL A 33 12.58 2.15 22.31
C VAL A 33 11.90 2.68 21.06
N SER A 34 12.54 3.62 20.39
CA SER A 34 12.09 4.09 19.09
C SER A 34 13.19 3.95 18.05
N VAL A 35 12.89 3.35 16.90
CA VAL A 35 13.88 3.05 15.86
C VAL A 35 13.52 3.78 14.58
N GLN A 36 14.42 4.63 14.09
CA GLN A 36 14.26 5.39 12.86
C GLN A 36 14.81 4.61 11.67
N GLY A 37 13.93 4.20 10.76
CA GLY A 37 14.27 3.47 9.55
C GLY A 37 14.18 1.94 9.69
N ASP A 38 14.61 1.23 8.63
CA ASP A 38 14.52 -0.24 8.53
C ASP A 38 15.64 -0.91 9.33
N ALA A 39 15.40 -1.16 10.62
CA ALA A 39 16.31 -1.91 11.48
C ALA A 39 15.54 -2.93 12.36
N PRO A 40 14.98 -3.98 11.73
CA PRO A 40 14.15 -4.97 12.42
C PRO A 40 14.90 -5.68 13.55
N HIS A 41 16.19 -5.96 13.37
CA HIS A 41 17.03 -6.63 14.36
C HIS A 41 17.11 -5.89 15.71
N ILE A 42 17.01 -4.55 15.73
CA ILE A 42 16.99 -3.76 16.94
C ILE A 42 15.62 -3.91 17.62
N GLY A 43 14.54 -3.70 16.86
CA GLY A 43 13.18 -3.82 17.39
C GLY A 43 12.89 -5.22 17.95
N GLU A 44 13.28 -6.27 17.23
CA GLU A 44 13.13 -7.65 17.67
C GLU A 44 13.88 -7.93 18.98
N ALA A 45 15.11 -7.42 19.14
CA ALA A 45 15.90 -7.65 20.34
C ALA A 45 15.24 -7.04 21.59
N TYR A 46 14.70 -5.83 21.48
CA TYR A 46 13.97 -5.17 22.57
C TYR A 46 12.59 -5.79 22.81
N GLN A 47 11.87 -6.18 21.75
CA GLN A 47 10.57 -6.84 21.87
C GLN A 47 10.69 -8.21 22.57
N ARG A 48 11.74 -8.98 22.30
CA ARG A 48 12.04 -10.25 23.01
C ARG A 48 12.24 -10.08 24.51
N GLN A 49 12.63 -8.88 24.95
CA GLN A 49 12.78 -8.52 26.37
C GLN A 49 11.49 -7.92 26.96
N GLY A 50 10.39 -7.91 26.20
CA GLY A 50 9.11 -7.34 26.61
C GLY A 50 9.08 -5.81 26.62
N ILE A 51 10.04 -5.16 25.95
CA ILE A 51 10.15 -3.70 25.89
C ILE A 51 9.36 -3.19 24.68
N SER A 52 8.54 -2.16 24.89
CA SER A 52 7.75 -1.55 23.81
C SER A 52 8.64 -0.85 22.80
N VAL A 53 8.57 -1.28 21.54
CA VAL A 53 9.29 -0.68 20.41
C VAL A 53 8.30 0.09 19.54
N SER A 54 8.65 1.31 19.18
CA SER A 54 7.90 2.16 18.25
C SER A 54 8.78 2.52 17.07
N GLU A 55 8.35 2.21 15.86
CA GLU A 55 9.07 2.67 14.67
C GLU A 55 8.87 4.19 14.54
N ILE A 56 9.99 4.92 14.45
CA ILE A 56 9.96 6.34 14.11
C ILE A 56 9.79 6.35 12.61
N ASP A 57 8.53 6.46 12.18
CA ASP A 57 8.19 6.73 10.80
C ASP A 57 8.88 8.05 10.44
N GLU A 58 9.97 7.99 9.67
CA GLU A 58 10.55 9.18 9.08
C GLU A 58 9.45 9.78 8.23
N GLY A 59 8.89 10.91 8.69
CA GLY A 59 7.73 11.54 8.09
C GLY A 59 7.77 11.42 6.58
N LEU A 60 6.75 10.75 6.03
CA LEU A 60 6.63 10.38 4.64
C LEU A 60 7.22 11.44 3.70
N ARG A 61 8.15 11.05 2.83
CA ARG A 61 8.79 11.99 1.91
C ARG A 61 7.73 12.63 1.02
N LEU A 62 7.69 13.96 1.02
CA LEU A 62 6.72 14.74 0.24
C LEU A 62 7.15 14.93 -1.22
N ASP A 63 8.42 14.66 -1.53
CA ASP A 63 9.02 14.78 -2.87
C ASP A 63 8.81 13.51 -3.74
N GLY A 64 7.70 12.81 -3.54
CA GLY A 64 7.36 11.59 -4.29
C GLY A 64 6.85 11.85 -5.70
N PRO A 65 6.80 10.82 -6.58
CA PRO A 65 6.15 10.94 -7.88
C PRO A 65 4.65 11.19 -7.68
N THR A 66 4.00 11.76 -8.70
CA THR A 66 2.52 11.80 -8.76
C THR A 66 1.96 10.46 -9.21
N ILE A 67 0.69 10.18 -8.93
CA ILE A 67 0.02 8.95 -9.41
C ILE A 67 0.09 8.83 -10.94
N ALA A 68 -0.01 9.95 -11.66
CA ALA A 68 0.10 9.98 -13.11
C ALA A 68 1.49 9.58 -13.60
N GLN A 69 2.56 10.02 -12.93
CA GLN A 69 3.93 9.58 -13.25
C GLN A 69 4.13 8.12 -12.92
N TRP A 70 3.65 7.67 -11.75
CA TRP A 70 3.73 6.28 -11.31
C TRP A 70 3.07 5.32 -12.31
N VAL A 71 1.87 5.65 -12.78
CA VAL A 71 1.15 4.88 -13.81
C VAL A 71 1.81 5.00 -15.18
N ALA A 72 2.32 6.18 -15.56
CA ALA A 72 3.03 6.37 -16.82
C ALA A 72 4.36 5.60 -16.89
N GLU A 73 5.01 5.39 -15.75
CA GLU A 73 6.18 4.52 -15.61
C GLU A 73 5.81 3.02 -15.69
N GLY A 74 4.52 2.69 -15.78
CA GLY A 74 4.00 1.32 -15.89
C GLY A 74 3.77 0.63 -14.55
N TYR A 75 3.81 1.37 -13.43
CA TYR A 75 3.46 0.82 -12.12
C TYR A 75 1.96 0.91 -11.88
N LYS A 76 1.46 0.02 -11.01
CA LYS A 76 0.04 -0.03 -10.68
C LYS A 76 -0.38 1.18 -9.85
N ALA A 77 -1.46 1.85 -10.23
CA ALA A 77 -2.12 2.88 -9.43
C ALA A 77 -2.47 2.37 -8.02
N SER A 78 -2.86 1.09 -7.91
CA SER A 78 -3.12 0.42 -6.63
C SER A 78 -1.87 0.23 -5.74
N ALA A 79 -0.67 0.34 -6.31
CA ALA A 79 0.60 0.23 -5.59
C ALA A 79 1.21 1.60 -5.21
N TYR A 80 0.47 2.68 -5.44
CA TYR A 80 0.82 4.04 -5.05
C TYR A 80 0.22 4.39 -3.66
N PRO A 81 0.92 5.17 -2.82
CA PRO A 81 2.25 5.74 -3.00
C PRO A 81 3.38 4.73 -2.72
N PRO A 82 4.60 4.96 -3.23
CA PRO A 82 5.75 4.14 -2.90
C PRO A 82 6.02 4.14 -1.38
N ASN A 83 6.53 3.01 -0.87
CA ASN A 83 6.78 2.86 0.57
C ASN A 83 7.74 3.94 1.09
N GLY A 84 7.35 4.65 2.15
CA GLY A 84 8.10 5.78 2.71
C GLY A 84 7.86 7.14 2.02
N TYR A 85 6.92 7.22 1.06
CA TYR A 85 6.51 8.46 0.42
C TYR A 85 5.05 8.82 0.73
N ALA A 86 4.78 10.11 0.85
CA ALA A 86 3.43 10.61 1.01
C ALA A 86 2.76 10.65 -0.37
N PRO A 87 1.44 10.46 -0.44
CA PRO A 87 0.71 10.72 -1.67
C PRO A 87 0.81 12.22 -2.01
N VAL A 88 1.53 12.54 -3.08
CA VAL A 88 1.64 13.89 -3.64
C VAL A 88 0.37 14.26 -4.42
N SER A 89 -0.22 13.29 -5.12
CA SER A 89 -1.51 13.41 -5.79
C SER A 89 -2.70 13.38 -4.83
N SER A 90 -3.79 14.05 -5.22
CA SER A 90 -5.03 14.07 -4.44
C SER A 90 -5.75 12.72 -4.50
N GLN A 91 -6.52 12.39 -3.46
CA GLN A 91 -7.30 11.14 -3.41
C GLN A 91 -8.18 10.91 -4.65
N VAL A 92 -8.74 11.99 -5.21
CA VAL A 92 -9.55 11.94 -6.44
C VAL A 92 -8.73 11.48 -7.64
N GLU A 93 -7.47 11.92 -7.76
CA GLU A 93 -6.59 11.51 -8.85
C GLU A 93 -6.13 10.06 -8.68
N ILE A 94 -5.89 9.65 -7.43
CA ILE A 94 -5.52 8.28 -7.10
C ILE A 94 -6.67 7.34 -7.44
N ASP A 95 -7.89 7.67 -6.99
CA ASP A 95 -9.09 6.89 -7.26
C ASP A 95 -9.38 6.79 -8.77
N LYS A 96 -9.29 7.92 -9.49
CA LYS A 96 -9.43 7.94 -10.95
C LYS A 96 -8.38 7.08 -11.66
N ALA A 97 -7.13 7.09 -11.20
CA ALA A 97 -6.08 6.26 -11.78
C ALA A 97 -6.25 4.77 -11.47
N ILE A 98 -6.77 4.43 -10.28
CA ILE A 98 -7.13 3.05 -9.93
C ILE A 98 -8.33 2.58 -10.75
N GLU A 99 -9.31 3.46 -10.97
CA GLU A 99 -10.47 3.19 -11.83
C GLU A 99 -10.07 3.03 -13.30
N GLU A 100 -9.14 3.86 -13.82
CA GLU A 100 -8.54 3.68 -15.15
C GLU A 100 -7.68 2.41 -15.24
N GLU A 101 -6.98 2.02 -14.17
CA GLU A 101 -6.25 0.74 -14.09
C GLU A 101 -7.21 -0.46 -14.19
N ASP A 102 -8.33 -0.45 -13.47
CA ASP A 102 -9.32 -1.54 -13.54
C ASP A 102 -10.21 -1.46 -14.80
N GLY A 103 -10.29 -0.29 -15.42
CA GLY A 103 -11.06 0.00 -16.65
C GLY A 103 -10.31 -0.24 -17.95
N GLY A 104 -9.03 -0.64 -17.89
CA GLY A 104 -8.12 -0.75 -19.04
C GLY A 104 -8.02 -2.12 -19.73
N ASP A 105 -8.90 -3.08 -19.43
CA ASP A 105 -9.01 -4.29 -20.25
C ASP A 105 -10.09 -4.07 -21.32
N ASP A 106 -9.68 -3.53 -22.47
CA ASP A 106 -10.41 -3.60 -23.75
C ASP A 106 -10.34 -5.05 -24.27
N GLU A 107 -10.76 -6.01 -23.44
CA GLU A 107 -10.92 -7.39 -23.88
C GLU A 107 -12.32 -7.55 -24.47
N THR A 108 -12.37 -7.65 -25.79
CA THR A 108 -13.61 -7.89 -26.57
C THR A 108 -14.25 -9.26 -26.31
N ASP A 109 -13.58 -10.14 -25.56
CA ASP A 109 -14.07 -11.47 -25.16
C ASP A 109 -14.99 -11.39 -23.93
N PRO A 110 -16.30 -11.69 -24.02
CA PRO A 110 -17.21 -11.63 -22.89
C PRO A 110 -16.87 -12.60 -21.74
N TYR A 111 -16.11 -13.67 -22.01
CA TYR A 111 -15.58 -14.57 -20.98
C TYR A 111 -14.38 -14.01 -20.20
N LYS A 112 -13.74 -12.98 -20.72
CA LYS A 112 -12.60 -12.33 -20.05
C LYS A 112 -12.95 -10.95 -19.50
N MET A 113 -13.99 -10.30 -20.03
CA MET A 113 -14.58 -9.07 -19.50
C MET A 113 -14.82 -9.15 -17.97
N LYS A 114 -14.64 -8.01 -17.29
CA LYS A 114 -14.99 -7.83 -15.87
C LYS A 114 -16.52 -7.78 -15.71
N VAL A 115 -17.01 -8.05 -14.49
CA VAL A 115 -18.44 -8.07 -14.15
C VAL A 115 -19.21 -6.82 -14.64
N PRO A 116 -18.75 -5.57 -14.42
CA PRO A 116 -19.47 -4.39 -14.92
C PRO A 116 -19.55 -4.34 -16.46
N GLN A 117 -18.46 -4.67 -17.16
CA GLN A 117 -18.43 -4.73 -18.62
C GLN A 117 -19.32 -5.86 -19.17
N LEU A 118 -19.28 -7.04 -18.56
CA LEU A 118 -20.11 -8.18 -18.95
C LEU A 118 -21.60 -7.88 -18.79
N LYS A 119 -21.99 -7.19 -17.71
CA LYS A 119 -23.36 -6.69 -17.52
C LYS A 119 -23.78 -5.75 -18.64
N ALA A 120 -22.95 -4.75 -18.95
CA ALA A 120 -23.21 -3.82 -20.05
C ALA A 120 -23.32 -4.55 -21.40
N TRP A 121 -22.44 -5.54 -21.65
CA TRP A 121 -22.46 -6.36 -22.86
C TRP A 121 -23.73 -7.21 -22.96
N LEU A 122 -24.14 -7.89 -21.90
CA LEU A 122 -25.38 -8.68 -21.86
C LEU A 122 -26.60 -7.79 -22.11
N THR A 123 -26.66 -6.59 -21.50
CA THR A 123 -27.73 -5.63 -21.76
C THR A 123 -27.73 -5.15 -23.21
N ALA A 124 -26.55 -4.90 -23.79
CA ALA A 124 -26.42 -4.53 -25.21
C ALA A 124 -26.85 -5.66 -26.16
N GLN A 125 -26.68 -6.93 -25.76
CA GLN A 125 -27.20 -8.10 -26.47
C GLN A 125 -28.71 -8.33 -26.23
N GLY A 126 -29.36 -7.52 -25.40
CA GLY A 126 -30.77 -7.68 -25.03
C GLY A 126 -31.03 -8.83 -24.05
N ILE A 127 -30.00 -9.32 -23.37
CA ILE A 127 -30.09 -10.39 -22.38
C ILE A 127 -30.43 -9.76 -21.02
N THR A 128 -31.57 -10.16 -20.47
CA THR A 128 -32.01 -9.70 -19.14
C THR A 128 -31.36 -10.58 -18.07
N PHE A 129 -30.70 -9.98 -17.09
CA PHE A 129 -30.02 -10.68 -16.00
C PHE A 129 -30.30 -10.00 -14.66
N GLU A 130 -30.23 -10.76 -13.58
CA GLU A 130 -30.40 -10.24 -12.21
C GLU A 130 -29.14 -9.49 -11.78
N ALA A 131 -29.28 -8.27 -11.24
CA ALA A 131 -28.14 -7.41 -10.88
C ALA A 131 -27.23 -8.00 -9.79
N GLY A 132 -27.75 -8.96 -9.00
CA GLY A 132 -27.02 -9.69 -7.96
C GLY A 132 -26.27 -10.94 -8.44
N LEU A 133 -26.28 -11.25 -9.74
CA LEU A 133 -25.57 -12.40 -10.28
C LEU A 133 -24.04 -12.23 -10.18
N ASN A 134 -23.38 -13.31 -9.79
CA ASN A 134 -21.93 -13.39 -9.74
C ASN A 134 -21.34 -13.57 -11.14
N LYS A 135 -20.03 -13.27 -11.29
CA LYS A 135 -19.29 -13.42 -12.56
C LYS A 135 -19.58 -14.73 -13.33
N PRO A 136 -19.50 -15.94 -12.73
CA PRO A 136 -19.74 -17.17 -13.47
C PRO A 136 -21.19 -17.31 -13.98
N ASP A 137 -22.17 -16.75 -13.27
CA ASP A 137 -23.58 -16.84 -13.63
C ASP A 137 -23.90 -15.91 -14.82
N LEU A 138 -23.34 -14.69 -14.79
CA LEU A 138 -23.39 -13.78 -15.93
C LEU A 138 -22.68 -14.37 -17.17
N GLN A 139 -21.58 -15.10 -16.98
CA GLN A 139 -20.87 -15.75 -18.08
C GLN A 139 -21.65 -16.93 -18.68
N ALA A 140 -22.47 -17.61 -17.89
CA ALA A 140 -23.35 -18.67 -18.38
C ALA A 140 -24.47 -18.14 -19.29
N LEU A 141 -24.80 -16.85 -19.19
CA LEU A 141 -25.77 -16.18 -20.05
C LEU A 141 -25.20 -15.74 -21.40
N ILE A 142 -23.87 -15.82 -21.59
CA ILE A 142 -23.24 -15.46 -22.86
C ILE A 142 -23.68 -16.48 -23.92
N PRO A 143 -24.36 -16.05 -25.00
CA PRO A 143 -24.73 -16.94 -26.08
C PRO A 143 -23.46 -17.46 -26.75
N SER A 144 -23.25 -18.78 -26.74
CA SER A 144 -22.21 -19.41 -27.54
C SER A 144 -22.57 -19.21 -29.01
N LYS A 145 -21.81 -18.37 -29.72
CA LYS A 145 -21.91 -18.27 -31.16
C LYS A 145 -21.43 -19.60 -31.76
N GLU A 146 -22.37 -20.35 -32.32
CA GLU A 146 -22.10 -21.42 -33.30
C GLU A 146 -21.63 -20.81 -34.63
#